data_AF-A0A9E0WXQ8-F1
#
_entry.id   AF-A0A9E0WXQ8-F1
#
_cell.length_a   1.000
_cell.length_b   1.000
_cell.length_c   1.000
_cell.angle_alpha   90.00
_cell.angle_beta   90.00
_cell.angle_gamma   90.00
#
_symmetry.space_group_name_H-M   'P 1'
#
loop_
_entity.id
_entity.type
_entity.pdbx_description
1 polymer ?
#
loop_
_entity_poly.entity_id
_entity_poly.type
_entity_poly.pdbx_seq_one_letter_code
_entity_poly.pdbx_strand_id
1 'polypeptide(L)' 'MLNALRLKDGFALQDFGDRTGLPIDRLTESLRQAESKGWLERAGEGVRPTERGFDFLSDLQQLFLPPA' A
#
# COMPACT_ATOMS: atom_id res chain seq x y z
N MET A 1 -5.38 1.15 -4.99
CA MET A 1 -4.70 0.58 -3.81
C MET A 1 -5.62 -0.17 -2.85
N LEU A 2 -6.87 0.27 -2.63
CA LEU A 2 -7.75 -0.28 -1.58
C LEU A 2 -7.86 -1.82 -1.55
N ASN A 3 -8.12 -2.45 -2.69
CA ASN A 3 -8.23 -3.91 -2.76
C ASN A 3 -6.88 -4.62 -2.64
N ALA A 4 -5.79 -4.00 -3.10
CA ALA A 4 -4.45 -4.56 -3.05
C ALA A 4 -3.95 -4.66 -1.60
N LEU A 5 -4.24 -3.64 -0.77
CA LEU A 5 -3.92 -3.60 0.66
C LEU A 5 -4.68 -4.65 1.50
N ARG A 6 -5.69 -5.33 0.95
CA ARG A 6 -6.42 -6.42 1.63
C ARG A 6 -5.76 -7.78 1.46
N LEU A 7 -4.77 -7.89 0.58
CA LEU A 7 -4.05 -9.13 0.31
C LEU A 7 -3.03 -9.38 1.42
N LYS A 8 -3.21 -10.46 2.19
CA LYS A 8 -2.33 -10.81 3.32
C LYS A 8 -0.88 -11.07 2.89
N ASP A 9 -0.71 -11.64 1.70
CA ASP A 9 0.59 -11.92 1.10
C ASP A 9 1.17 -10.70 0.36
N GLY A 10 0.41 -9.61 0.26
CA GLY A 10 0.82 -8.39 -0.42
C GLY A 10 0.60 -8.44 -1.92
N PHE A 11 1.27 -7.54 -2.63
CA PHE A 11 1.19 -7.43 -4.08
C PHE A 11 2.44 -6.76 -4.65
N ALA A 12 2.78 -7.08 -5.90
CA ALA A 12 3.84 -6.39 -6.64
C ALA A 12 3.39 -4.97 -6.99
N LEU A 13 4.27 -3.98 -6.80
CA LEU A 13 3.95 -2.60 -7.15
C LEU A 13 3.75 -2.44 -8.67
N GLN A 14 4.52 -3.19 -9.47
CA GLN A 14 4.40 -3.20 -10.93
C GLN A 14 2.98 -3.61 -11.37
N ASP A 15 2.44 -4.71 -10.83
CA ASP A 15 1.08 -5.19 -11.12
C ASP A 15 0.02 -4.13 -10.82
N PHE A 16 0.23 -3.33 -9.77
CA PHE A 16 -0.68 -2.25 -9.44
C PHE A 16 -0.64 -1.14 -10.50
N GLY A 17 0.55 -0.74 -10.94
CA GLY A 17 0.75 0.24 -12.00
C GLY A 17 0.12 -0.22 -13.32
N ASP A 18 0.40 -1.45 -13.72
CA ASP A 18 -0.06 -2.03 -14.98
C ASP A 18 -1.60 -2.13 -15.04
N ARG A 19 -2.25 -2.47 -13.92
CA ARG A 19 -3.72 -2.62 -13.86
C ARG A 19 -4.48 -1.32 -13.71
N THR A 20 -3.86 -0.28 -13.15
CA THR A 20 -4.54 1.00 -12.89
C THR A 20 -4.12 2.13 -13.83
N GLY A 21 -3.01 1.96 -14.55
CA GLY A 21 -2.39 3.02 -15.34
C GLY A 21 -1.82 4.16 -14.49
N LEU A 22 -1.77 4.00 -13.16
CA LEU A 22 -1.26 5.03 -12.26
C LEU A 22 0.25 4.86 -12.05
N PRO A 23 1.03 5.95 -12.14
CA PRO A 23 2.46 5.88 -11.87
C PRO A 23 2.71 5.61 -10.38
N ILE A 24 3.65 4.71 -10.11
CA ILE A 24 4.04 4.29 -8.75
C ILE A 24 4.59 5.48 -7.94
N ASP A 25 5.18 6.47 -8.59
CA ASP A 25 5.71 7.68 -7.94
C ASP A 25 4.65 8.43 -7.12
N ARG A 26 3.36 8.35 -7.51
CA ARG A 26 2.26 8.95 -6.72
C ARG A 26 2.01 8.23 -5.40
N LEU A 27 2.45 6.98 -5.30
CA LEU A 27 2.26 6.14 -4.11
C LEU A 27 3.47 6.21 -3.19
N THR A 28 4.63 6.69 -3.66
CA THR A 28 5.90 6.68 -2.93
C THR A 28 5.79 7.30 -1.54
N GLU A 29 5.13 8.44 -1.42
CA GLU A 29 4.99 9.13 -0.13
C GLU A 29 4.04 8.36 0.82
N SER A 30 2.88 7.91 0.32
CA SER A 30 1.94 7.09 1.08
C SER A 30 2.55 5.75 1.54
N LEU A 31 3.35 5.11 0.67
CA LEU A 31 4.09 3.88 0.99
C LEU A 31 5.11 4.14 2.11
N ARG A 32 5.92 5.21 1.99
CA ARG A 32 6.90 5.58 3.02
C ARG A 32 6.23 5.85 4.36
N GLN A 33 5.10 6.56 4.37
CA GLN A 33 4.35 6.82 5.61
C GLN A 33 3.80 5.54 6.23
N ALA A 34 3.25 4.65 5.42
CA ALA A 34 2.75 3.36 5.89
C ALA A 34 3.88 2.45 6.43
N GLU A 35 5.05 2.44 5.78
CA GLU A 35 6.26 1.75 6.24
C GLU A 35 6.75 2.31 7.57
N SER A 36 6.85 3.64 7.69
CA SER A 36 7.27 4.32 8.93
C SER A 36 6.33 4.03 10.11
N LYS A 37 5.03 3.88 9.85
CA LYS A 37 4.03 3.48 10.85
C LYS A 37 4.07 1.97 11.18
N GLY A 38 4.87 1.18 10.47
CA GLY A 38 4.93 -0.27 10.59
C GLY A 38 3.65 -0.96 10.10
N TRP A 39 2.88 -0.32 9.22
CA TRP A 39 1.65 -0.85 8.64
C TRP A 39 1.90 -1.62 7.33
N LEU A 40 2.92 -1.21 6.58
CA LEU A 40 3.42 -1.94 5.43
C LEU A 40 4.87 -2.36 5.66
N GLU A 41 5.25 -3.44 4.99
CA GLU A 41 6.63 -3.87 4.86
C GLU A 41 6.95 -4.15 3.38
N ARG A 42 8.24 -4.08 3.03
CA ARG A 42 8.74 -4.44 1.71
C ARG A 42 8.86 -5.95 1.60
N ALA A 43 8.25 -6.51 0.55
CA ALA A 43 8.27 -7.94 0.26
C ALA A 43 8.78 -8.15 -1.18
N GLY A 44 10.11 -8.30 -1.33
CA GLY A 44 10.75 -8.37 -2.65
C GLY A 44 10.48 -7.10 -3.46
N GLU A 45 9.91 -7.25 -4.66
CA GLU A 45 9.49 -6.13 -5.53
C GLU A 45 8.10 -5.56 -5.18
N GLY A 46 7.48 -6.08 -4.14
CA GLY A 46 6.14 -5.71 -3.69
C GLY A 46 6.10 -5.10 -2.30
N VAL A 47 4.88 -4.90 -1.84
CA VAL A 47 4.57 -4.45 -0.48
C VAL A 47 3.50 -5.35 0.11
N ARG A 48 3.60 -5.57 1.42
CA ARG A 48 2.70 -6.42 2.18
C ARG A 48 2.20 -5.68 3.43
N PRO A 49 0.90 -5.76 3.76
CA PRO A 49 0.42 -5.27 5.04
C PRO A 49 0.92 -6.17 6.18
N THR A 50 1.43 -5.54 7.23
CA THR A 50 1.77 -6.23 8.48
C THR A 50 0.48 -6.58 9.23
N GLU A 51 0.57 -7.41 10.28
CA GLU A 51 -0.58 -7.66 11.17
C GLU A 51 -1.16 -6.36 11.73
N ARG A 52 -0.29 -5.45 12.19
CA ARG A 52 -0.70 -4.11 12.62
C ARG A 52 -1.32 -3.30 11.48
N GLY A 53 -0.83 -3.42 10.25
CA GLY A 53 -1.44 -2.79 9.09
C GLY A 53 -2.87 -3.24 8.82
N PHE A 54 -3.18 -4.52 9.10
CA PHE A 54 -4.54 -5.04 9.03
C PHE A 54 -5.43 -4.52 10.16
N ASP A 55 -4.91 -4.40 11.38
CA ASP A 55 -5.65 -3.82 12.51
C ASP A 55 -6.04 -2.36 12.24
N PHE A 56 -5.22 -1.63 11.48
CA PHE A 56 -5.44 -0.24 11.06
C PHE A 56 -5.74 -0.12 9.55
N LEU A 57 -6.41 -1.12 8.97
CA LEU A 57 -6.60 -1.19 7.50
C LEU A 57 -7.30 0.05 6.93
N SER A 58 -8.30 0.60 7.63
CA SER A 58 -9.01 1.80 7.20
C SER A 58 -8.09 3.02 7.12
N ASP A 59 -7.31 3.27 8.18
CA ASP A 59 -6.35 4.37 8.24
C ASP A 59 -5.22 4.19 7.21
N LEU A 60 -4.75 2.96 7.03
CA LEU A 60 -3.78 2.61 6.00
C LEU A 60 -4.33 2.94 4.60
N GLN A 61 -5.59 2.57 4.33
CA GLN A 61 -6.26 2.84 3.06
C GLN A 61 -6.43 4.35 2.80
N GLN A 62 -6.72 5.14 3.83
CA GLN A 62 -6.86 6.60 3.72
C GLN A 62 -5.58 7.29 3.21
N LEU A 63 -4.40 6.76 3.51
CA LEU A 63 -3.13 7.31 3.00
C LEU A 63 -3.04 7.30 1.46
N PHE A 64 -3.83 6.48 0.79
CA PHE A 64 -3.83 6.33 -0.67
C PHE A 64 -5.06 6.95 -1.35
N LEU A 65 -5.92 7.63 -0.59
CA LEU A 65 -7.05 8.38 -1.12
C LEU A 65 -6.63 9.83 -1.37
N PRO A 66 -7.19 10.49 -2.40
CA PRO A 66 -6.99 11.93 -2.57
C PRO A 66 -7.50 12.68 -1.33
N PRO A 67 -6.89 13.84 -0.99
CA PRO A 67 -7.45 14.72 0.03
C PRO A 67 -8.87 15.13 -0.38
N ALA A 68 -9.75 15.26 0.62
CA ALA A 68 -11.14 15.68 0.43
C ALA A 68 -11.24 17.12 -0.09
#